data_AF-A0A087T1B4-F1
#
_entry.id   AF-A0A087T1B4-F1
#
_cell.length_a   1.000
_cell.length_b   1.000
_cell.length_c   1.000
_cell.angle_alpha   90.00
_cell.angle_beta   90.00
_cell.angle_gamma   90.00
#
_symmetry.space_group_name_H-M   'P 1'
#
loop_
_entity.id
_entity.type
_entity.pdbx_description
1 polymer ?
#
loop_
_entity_poly.entity_id
_entity_poly.type
_entity_poly.pdbx_seq_one_letter_code
_entity_poly.pdbx_strand_id
1 'polypeptide(L)'
;MVVYNNGSLVNETVCEVRSDHLMVCPSPSVSGSTSKWQLMTDYMAEESADHLLRLRIGFIMDGVESVRSLQDSFPSLHSDLTYVTDPKFLSFDGVKLYKGESLVIEGENLRLASTESEVNVTIGTKPCNLTSLASTQLVCLPPEVQPSGTDEYGRRTEEGLPMVVVRVGRNLRFEVGYIRYEVAKRYELPPEAVGGIAAGGAVLVLLSLIILAVLRHKNSQAEREYKRIQLQMDTLENSVRSECKQAFAELQTDMTDLTNDLETCGIPTLDHRTYVMKVFFPGVYDHPLLQDSKLRANGMYSTCEMAMGQFEQLLNNKGFLLTFIKTLEAQKSFSFRDRVNVASLLMVILMEKMEYATEVLRALLLQLIEKSVNTKHPQLMLRRTESVVEKMLTNWMALSMYDYLKNEAGSSLFLLFSAIKHQVEKGPVDAITHDARYSLSEERLLREQIDYSIVTV
;
A
#
# COMPACT_ATOMS: atom_id res chain seq x y z
N MET A 1 -17.84 62.35 -46.78
CA MET A 1 -18.92 61.41 -46.47
C MET A 1 -19.91 62.12 -45.56
N VAL A 2 -21.19 61.90 -45.79
CA VAL A 2 -22.28 62.53 -45.04
C VAL A 2 -23.23 61.46 -44.53
N VAL A 3 -23.84 61.70 -43.38
CA VAL A 3 -24.87 60.84 -42.83
C VAL A 3 -26.19 61.59 -42.69
N TYR A 4 -27.27 60.95 -43.12
CA TYR A 4 -28.62 61.47 -43.12
C TYR A 4 -29.53 60.68 -42.17
N ASN A 5 -30.44 61.38 -41.51
CA ASN A 5 -31.54 60.78 -40.74
C ASN A 5 -32.87 61.27 -41.32
N ASN A 6 -33.69 60.38 -41.87
CA ASN A 6 -34.96 60.71 -42.51
C ASN A 6 -34.89 61.92 -43.48
N GLY A 7 -33.81 61.99 -44.27
CA GLY A 7 -33.58 63.06 -45.25
C GLY A 7 -32.90 64.32 -44.71
N SER A 8 -32.72 64.45 -43.39
CA SER A 8 -31.98 65.56 -42.78
C SER A 8 -30.49 65.23 -42.61
N LEU A 9 -29.62 66.18 -42.94
CA LEU A 9 -28.18 66.08 -42.74
C LEU A 9 -27.86 66.03 -41.24
N VAL A 10 -27.20 64.98 -40.77
CA VAL A 10 -26.80 64.86 -39.34
C VAL A 10 -25.40 65.40 -39.12
N ASN A 11 -24.42 64.88 -39.86
CA ASN A 11 -23.04 65.35 -39.81
C ASN A 11 -22.27 64.91 -41.05
N GLU A 12 -21.11 65.52 -41.27
CA GLU A 12 -20.21 65.23 -42.38
C GLU A 12 -18.77 65.05 -41.95
N THR A 13 -18.03 64.25 -42.70
CA THR A 13 -16.59 64.05 -42.55
C THR A 13 -15.89 64.16 -43.89
N VAL A 14 -14.69 64.71 -43.86
CA VAL A 14 -13.82 64.76 -45.03
C VAL A 14 -13.22 63.37 -45.26
N CYS A 15 -13.39 62.85 -46.48
CA CYS A 15 -12.78 61.60 -46.91
C CYS A 15 -11.37 61.87 -47.46
N GLU A 16 -10.44 60.98 -47.18
CA GLU A 16 -9.09 61.00 -47.74
C GLU A 16 -9.02 60.07 -48.94
N VAL A 17 -8.76 60.62 -50.13
CA VAL A 17 -8.57 59.82 -51.35
C VAL A 17 -7.17 59.20 -51.32
N ARG A 18 -7.08 57.88 -51.31
CA ARG A 18 -5.81 57.13 -51.28
C ARG A 18 -5.36 56.72 -52.67
N SER A 19 -6.30 56.43 -53.57
CA SER A 19 -6.06 56.15 -54.99
C SER A 19 -7.31 56.48 -55.83
N ASP A 20 -7.21 56.29 -57.14
CA ASP A 20 -8.32 56.38 -58.11
C ASP A 20 -9.48 55.40 -57.85
N HIS A 21 -9.24 54.36 -57.05
CA HIS A 21 -10.25 53.35 -56.69
C HIS A 21 -10.53 53.23 -55.19
N LEU A 22 -9.82 54.00 -54.33
CA LEU A 22 -9.95 53.87 -52.87
C LEU A 22 -10.00 55.25 -52.18
N MET A 23 -11.06 55.47 -51.40
CA MET A 23 -11.17 56.58 -50.46
C MET A 23 -11.41 56.04 -49.04
N VAL A 24 -10.78 56.67 -48.04
CA VAL A 24 -10.94 56.34 -46.63
C VAL A 24 -11.68 57.48 -45.95
N CYS A 25 -12.90 57.19 -45.47
CA CYS A 25 -13.74 58.17 -44.81
C CYS A 25 -13.86 57.83 -43.32
N PRO A 26 -13.50 58.74 -42.40
CA PRO A 26 -13.80 58.53 -40.99
C PRO A 26 -15.33 58.60 -40.79
N SER A 27 -15.86 57.78 -39.90
CA SER A 27 -17.27 57.82 -39.52
C SER A 27 -17.62 59.19 -38.89
N PRO A 28 -18.68 59.87 -39.35
CA PRO A 28 -19.12 61.12 -38.74
C PRO A 28 -19.57 60.96 -37.29
N SER A 29 -19.15 61.86 -36.41
CA SER A 29 -19.59 61.84 -35.01
C SER A 29 -21.05 62.29 -34.91
N VAL A 30 -21.90 61.57 -34.19
CA VAL A 30 -23.35 61.90 -34.06
C VAL A 30 -23.66 62.63 -32.74
N SER A 31 -22.63 63.10 -32.03
CA SER A 31 -22.68 63.61 -30.65
C SER A 31 -23.67 64.78 -30.38
N GLY A 32 -24.13 65.50 -31.41
CA GLY A 32 -25.10 66.60 -31.25
C GLY A 32 -26.57 66.18 -31.38
N SER A 33 -26.86 65.02 -31.99
CA SER A 33 -28.24 64.52 -32.20
C SER A 33 -28.69 63.57 -31.09
N THR A 34 -27.75 62.99 -30.33
CA THR A 34 -27.96 61.91 -29.35
C THR A 34 -28.82 62.31 -28.15
N SER A 35 -28.78 63.56 -27.70
CA SER A 35 -29.58 64.04 -26.56
C SER A 35 -31.10 64.00 -26.81
N LYS A 36 -31.54 64.19 -28.06
CA LYS A 36 -32.96 64.01 -28.45
C LYS A 36 -33.36 62.54 -28.60
N TRP A 37 -32.43 61.65 -28.95
CA TRP A 37 -32.68 60.22 -29.12
C TRP A 37 -32.69 59.44 -27.80
N GLN A 38 -31.82 59.80 -26.86
CA GLN A 38 -31.83 59.21 -25.50
C GLN A 38 -33.14 59.50 -24.75
N LEU A 39 -33.70 60.71 -24.90
CA LEU A 39 -35.01 61.05 -24.30
C LEU A 39 -36.20 60.29 -24.93
N MET A 40 -36.07 59.83 -26.17
CA MET A 40 -37.14 59.13 -26.90
C MET A 40 -37.07 57.60 -26.72
N THR A 41 -35.90 57.07 -26.40
CA THR A 41 -35.69 55.64 -26.11
C THR A 41 -36.07 55.25 -24.68
N ASP A 42 -36.03 56.18 -23.71
CA ASP A 42 -36.49 55.94 -22.34
C ASP A 42 -38.03 55.85 -22.20
N TYR A 43 -38.81 56.39 -23.14
CA TYR A 43 -40.27 56.46 -23.04
C TYR A 43 -41.02 55.26 -23.65
N MET A 44 -40.36 54.41 -24.43
CA MET A 44 -40.98 53.26 -25.09
C MET A 44 -40.08 52.02 -25.00
N ALA A 45 -40.01 51.42 -23.82
CA ALA A 45 -39.31 50.18 -23.59
C ALA A 45 -40.32 49.04 -23.35
N GLU A 46 -40.78 48.40 -24.42
CA GLU A 46 -41.36 47.06 -24.36
C GLU A 46 -41.11 46.31 -25.68
N GLU A 47 -40.49 45.14 -25.55
CA GLU A 47 -40.25 44.08 -26.54
C GLU A 47 -39.24 44.27 -27.70
N SER A 48 -38.02 43.80 -27.40
CA SER A 48 -37.13 43.04 -28.28
C SER A 48 -36.42 43.73 -29.48
N ALA A 49 -35.09 43.65 -29.38
CA ALA A 49 -34.08 43.66 -30.44
C ALA A 49 -33.90 44.92 -31.30
N ASP A 50 -32.71 45.51 -31.14
CA ASP A 50 -32.00 46.25 -32.18
C ASP A 50 -32.43 47.71 -32.47
N HIS A 51 -32.63 48.51 -31.42
CA HIS A 51 -32.58 49.98 -31.55
C HIS A 51 -31.13 50.48 -31.73
N LEU A 52 -30.45 49.97 -32.75
CA LEU A 52 -29.21 50.54 -33.23
C LEU A 52 -29.56 51.75 -34.11
N LEU A 53 -28.89 52.89 -33.88
CA LEU A 53 -29.11 54.08 -34.68
C LEU A 53 -28.52 53.86 -36.08
N ARG A 54 -29.38 53.57 -37.05
CA ARG A 54 -28.98 53.39 -38.46
C ARG A 54 -29.17 54.70 -39.22
N LEU A 55 -28.09 55.26 -39.73
CA LEU A 55 -28.09 56.49 -40.53
C LEU A 55 -27.71 56.18 -41.98
N ARG A 56 -28.34 56.86 -42.93
CA ARG A 56 -28.06 56.65 -44.35
C ARG A 56 -26.81 57.42 -44.77
N ILE A 57 -25.94 56.78 -45.54
CA ILE A 57 -24.68 57.36 -46.02
C ILE A 57 -24.91 58.04 -47.37
N GLY A 58 -24.25 59.18 -47.58
CA GLY A 58 -24.07 59.80 -48.88
C GLY A 58 -22.69 60.43 -49.04
N PHE A 59 -22.43 61.00 -50.20
CA PHE A 59 -21.22 61.75 -50.52
C PHE A 59 -21.56 63.10 -51.15
N ILE A 60 -20.83 64.14 -50.75
CA ILE A 60 -20.85 65.44 -51.41
C ILE A 60 -19.60 65.47 -52.31
N MET A 61 -19.82 65.34 -53.62
CA MET A 61 -18.77 65.39 -54.65
C MET A 61 -19.16 66.43 -55.70
N ASP A 62 -18.88 67.71 -55.43
CA ASP A 62 -18.95 68.83 -56.39
C ASP A 62 -20.16 68.83 -57.36
N GLY A 63 -21.35 68.57 -56.83
CA GLY A 63 -22.62 68.64 -57.57
C GLY A 63 -23.16 67.33 -58.13
N VAL A 64 -22.52 66.19 -57.88
CA VAL A 64 -23.04 64.87 -58.29
C VAL A 64 -24.21 64.45 -57.40
N GLU A 65 -25.44 64.52 -57.90
CA GLU A 65 -26.66 64.20 -57.14
C GLU A 65 -26.84 62.69 -56.87
N SER A 66 -26.35 61.83 -57.77
CA SER A 66 -26.51 60.37 -57.65
C SER A 66 -25.81 59.76 -56.42
N VAL A 67 -24.75 60.41 -55.94
CA VAL A 67 -24.01 59.95 -54.75
C VAL A 67 -24.47 60.62 -53.45
N ARG A 68 -25.37 61.62 -53.53
CA ARG A 68 -25.96 62.27 -52.35
C ARG A 68 -27.00 61.37 -51.68
N SER A 69 -27.84 60.71 -52.48
CA SER A 69 -28.76 59.66 -52.02
C SER A 69 -28.40 58.33 -52.66
N LEU A 70 -27.47 57.61 -52.01
CA LEU A 70 -26.96 56.33 -52.52
C LEU A 70 -28.07 55.29 -52.67
N GLN A 71 -29.06 55.29 -51.77
CA GLN A 71 -30.15 54.32 -51.81
C GLN A 71 -31.06 54.51 -53.03
N ASP A 72 -31.37 55.74 -53.41
CA ASP A 72 -32.27 56.04 -54.54
C ASP A 72 -31.60 55.74 -55.88
N SER A 73 -30.29 56.03 -55.98
CA SER A 73 -29.53 55.88 -57.23
C SER A 73 -28.89 54.50 -57.39
N PHE A 74 -28.61 53.81 -56.28
CA PHE A 74 -27.94 52.51 -56.24
C PHE A 74 -28.61 51.57 -55.22
N PRO A 75 -29.83 51.08 -55.50
CA PRO A 75 -30.60 50.28 -54.54
C PRO A 75 -29.97 48.94 -54.16
N SER A 76 -29.00 48.45 -54.95
CA SER A 76 -28.22 47.24 -54.64
C SER A 76 -27.07 47.48 -53.66
N LEU A 77 -26.72 48.73 -53.37
CA LEU A 77 -25.61 49.09 -52.48
C LEU A 77 -26.11 49.25 -51.04
N HIS A 78 -25.46 48.56 -50.10
CA HIS A 78 -25.72 48.79 -48.67
C HIS A 78 -25.23 50.20 -48.29
N SER A 79 -26.17 51.08 -47.97
CA SER A 79 -25.92 52.51 -47.71
C SER A 79 -26.33 52.93 -46.30
N ASP A 80 -26.45 51.97 -45.38
CA ASP A 80 -26.75 52.24 -43.97
C ASP A 80 -25.48 52.12 -43.11
N LEU A 81 -25.28 53.07 -42.19
CA LEU A 81 -24.25 53.05 -41.17
C LEU A 81 -24.89 52.87 -39.79
N THR A 82 -24.53 51.80 -39.11
CA THR A 82 -25.06 51.45 -37.79
C THR A 82 -24.17 52.02 -36.69
N TYR A 83 -24.73 52.88 -35.84
CA TYR A 83 -24.06 53.43 -34.67
C TYR A 83 -24.38 52.61 -33.42
N VAL A 84 -23.34 52.30 -32.66
CA VAL A 84 -23.39 51.63 -31.37
C VAL A 84 -22.95 52.60 -30.27
N THR A 85 -23.16 52.23 -29.02
CA THR A 85 -22.66 52.99 -27.86
C THR A 85 -21.13 52.98 -27.82
N ASP A 86 -20.54 54.11 -27.42
CA ASP A 86 -19.09 54.22 -27.25
C ASP A 86 -18.58 53.22 -26.19
N PRO A 87 -17.39 52.63 -26.39
CA PRO A 87 -16.77 51.73 -25.41
C PRO A 87 -16.46 52.49 -24.12
N LYS A 88 -16.62 51.82 -22.98
CA LYS A 88 -16.23 52.35 -21.66
C LYS A 88 -15.10 51.52 -21.09
N PHE A 89 -14.07 52.18 -20.57
CA PHE A 89 -12.98 51.53 -19.84
C PHE A 89 -13.08 51.89 -18.35
N LEU A 90 -12.92 50.90 -17.49
CA LEU A 90 -12.91 51.07 -16.04
C LEU A 90 -11.51 51.49 -15.60
N SER A 91 -11.42 52.54 -14.80
CA SER A 91 -10.16 53.01 -14.24
C SER A 91 -9.66 52.06 -13.14
N PHE A 92 -8.35 51.97 -12.96
CA PHE A 92 -7.76 51.17 -11.89
C PHE A 92 -8.10 51.77 -10.51
N ASP A 93 -8.40 50.90 -9.55
CA ASP A 93 -8.54 51.27 -8.14
C ASP A 93 -7.15 51.53 -7.53
N GLY A 94 -6.64 52.75 -7.75
CA GLY A 94 -5.29 53.17 -7.36
C GLY A 94 -4.18 52.70 -8.32
N VAL A 95 -2.97 52.50 -7.79
CA VAL A 95 -1.79 52.07 -8.58
C VAL A 95 -1.80 50.56 -8.76
N LYS A 96 -1.86 50.09 -10.02
CA LYS A 96 -1.81 48.65 -10.35
C LYS A 96 -0.38 48.11 -10.22
N LEU A 97 -0.21 46.99 -9.51
CA LEU A 97 1.08 46.29 -9.39
C LEU A 97 1.27 45.26 -10.50
N TYR A 98 2.37 45.37 -11.23
CA TYR A 98 2.76 44.47 -12.32
C TYR A 98 3.81 43.47 -11.86
N LYS A 99 3.48 42.17 -11.95
CA LYS A 99 4.32 41.04 -11.49
C LYS A 99 4.92 40.20 -12.63
N GLY A 100 4.91 40.69 -13.87
CA GLY A 100 5.47 39.98 -15.03
C GLY A 100 4.49 39.10 -15.83
N GLU A 101 3.18 39.24 -15.61
CA GLU A 101 2.13 38.53 -16.37
C GLU A 101 1.46 39.46 -17.42
N SER A 102 0.30 39.08 -17.98
CA SER A 102 -0.47 39.96 -18.89
C SER A 102 -1.27 41.02 -18.13
N LEU A 103 -1.35 42.25 -18.65
CA LEU A 103 -2.18 43.32 -18.08
C LEU A 103 -3.61 43.24 -18.61
N VAL A 104 -4.58 43.11 -17.70
CA VAL A 104 -6.02 43.10 -18.01
C VAL A 104 -6.63 44.46 -17.68
N ILE A 105 -7.33 45.05 -18.65
CA ILE A 105 -8.09 46.30 -18.53
C ILE A 105 -9.57 45.96 -18.75
N GLU A 106 -10.39 46.26 -17.75
CA GLU A 106 -11.83 45.96 -17.77
C GLU A 106 -12.63 47.10 -18.42
N GLY A 107 -13.76 46.76 -19.03
CA GLY A 107 -14.62 47.73 -19.70
C GLY A 107 -15.96 47.16 -20.16
N GLU A 108 -16.71 47.96 -20.92
CA GLU A 108 -18.01 47.59 -21.49
C GLU A 108 -18.05 47.97 -22.97
N ASN A 109 -18.71 47.14 -23.79
CA ASN A 109 -18.94 47.38 -25.22
C ASN A 109 -17.68 47.50 -26.09
N LEU A 110 -16.55 46.91 -25.66
CA LEU A 110 -15.24 47.09 -26.30
C LEU A 110 -15.11 46.49 -27.71
N ARG A 111 -16.02 45.56 -28.07
CA ARG A 111 -15.99 44.84 -29.36
C ARG A 111 -17.21 45.12 -30.25
N LEU A 112 -18.08 46.08 -29.90
CA LEU A 112 -19.30 46.33 -30.66
C LEU A 112 -19.03 46.95 -32.04
N ALA A 113 -18.08 47.88 -32.13
CA ALA A 113 -17.68 48.53 -33.39
C ALA A 113 -16.18 48.84 -33.44
N SER A 114 -15.36 48.05 -32.74
CA SER A 114 -13.91 48.23 -32.69
C SER A 114 -13.20 46.90 -32.89
N THR A 115 -12.16 46.93 -33.72
CA THR A 115 -11.26 45.79 -33.97
C THR A 115 -9.94 45.95 -33.22
N GLU A 116 -9.19 44.87 -33.06
CA GLU A 116 -7.86 44.89 -32.40
C GLU A 116 -6.89 45.88 -33.07
N SER A 117 -7.04 46.12 -34.38
CA SER A 117 -6.21 47.08 -35.13
C SER A 117 -6.51 48.55 -34.85
N GLU A 118 -7.69 48.85 -34.30
CA GLU A 118 -8.15 50.22 -34.03
C GLU A 118 -7.92 50.61 -32.57
N VAL A 119 -7.52 49.66 -31.71
CA VAL A 119 -7.23 49.91 -30.31
C VAL A 119 -5.72 49.97 -30.11
N ASN A 120 -5.24 51.03 -29.47
CA ASN A 120 -3.84 51.19 -29.12
C ASN A 120 -3.70 51.51 -27.64
N VAL A 121 -2.87 50.74 -26.94
CA VAL A 121 -2.65 50.87 -25.50
C VAL A 121 -1.21 51.29 -25.25
N THR A 122 -1.03 52.34 -24.47
CA THR A 122 0.30 52.87 -24.13
C THR A 122 0.47 52.93 -22.62
N ILE A 123 1.66 52.56 -22.16
CA ILE A 123 2.11 52.67 -20.77
C ILE A 123 3.24 53.69 -20.75
N GLY A 124 2.90 54.92 -20.36
CA GLY A 124 3.71 56.10 -20.66
C GLY A 124 3.99 56.20 -22.15
N THR A 125 5.27 56.34 -22.54
CA THR A 125 5.67 56.45 -23.95
C THR A 125 5.84 55.10 -24.67
N LYS A 126 5.66 53.97 -23.98
CA LYS A 126 5.88 52.64 -24.56
C LYS A 126 4.55 51.96 -24.92
N PRO A 127 4.46 51.29 -26.08
CA PRO A 127 3.25 50.55 -26.45
C PRO A 127 3.09 49.28 -25.60
N CYS A 128 1.86 48.91 -25.30
CA CYS A 128 1.47 47.63 -24.73
C CYS A 128 0.83 46.79 -25.84
N ASN A 129 1.50 45.72 -26.26
CA ASN A 129 1.03 44.92 -27.39
C ASN A 129 -0.25 44.16 -27.01
N LEU A 130 -1.32 44.36 -27.76
CA LEU A 130 -2.60 43.69 -27.53
C LEU A 130 -2.47 42.18 -27.79
N THR A 131 -3.00 41.39 -26.86
CA THR A 131 -3.08 39.92 -26.99
C THR A 131 -4.50 39.42 -27.21
N SER A 132 -5.50 40.13 -26.69
CA SER A 132 -6.91 39.75 -26.84
C SER A 132 -7.85 40.92 -26.60
N LEU A 133 -8.89 41.06 -27.43
CA LEU A 133 -9.99 42.01 -27.25
C LEU A 133 -11.34 41.27 -27.15
N ALA A 134 -11.94 41.27 -25.95
CA ALA A 134 -13.28 40.76 -25.69
C ALA A 134 -14.28 41.93 -25.49
N SER A 135 -15.59 41.66 -25.39
CA SER A 135 -16.61 42.70 -25.19
C SER A 135 -16.50 43.44 -23.86
N THR A 136 -15.93 42.80 -22.82
CA THR A 136 -15.82 43.33 -21.45
C THR A 136 -14.39 43.48 -20.94
N GLN A 137 -13.39 43.02 -21.68
CA GLN A 137 -12.00 43.07 -21.23
C GLN A 137 -11.03 43.14 -22.40
N LEU A 138 -9.93 43.85 -22.17
CA LEU A 138 -8.79 43.98 -23.06
C LEU A 138 -7.56 43.45 -22.33
N VAL A 139 -6.76 42.64 -23.03
CA VAL A 139 -5.51 42.10 -22.48
C VAL A 139 -4.34 42.55 -23.35
N CYS A 140 -3.30 43.08 -22.71
CA CYS A 140 -2.07 43.50 -23.38
C CYS A 140 -0.83 43.05 -22.60
N LEU A 141 0.31 42.98 -23.29
CA LEU A 141 1.62 42.65 -22.73
C LEU A 141 2.44 43.93 -22.51
N PRO A 142 2.67 44.34 -21.24
CA PRO A 142 3.52 45.47 -20.91
C PRO A 142 5.01 45.21 -21.25
N PRO A 143 5.83 46.26 -21.44
CA PRO A 143 7.28 46.11 -21.66
C PRO A 143 7.97 45.51 -20.43
N GLU A 144 9.02 44.70 -20.60
CA GLU A 144 9.71 44.02 -19.47
C GLU A 144 10.29 44.96 -18.41
N VAL A 145 10.64 46.19 -18.79
CA VAL A 145 11.22 47.22 -17.92
C VAL A 145 10.25 48.38 -17.78
N GLN A 146 10.03 48.84 -16.55
CA GLN A 146 9.15 49.97 -16.24
C GLN A 146 9.55 51.22 -17.04
N PRO A 147 8.67 51.76 -17.89
CA PRO A 147 8.92 53.02 -18.59
C PRO A 147 8.91 54.20 -17.62
N SER A 148 9.47 55.34 -18.06
CA SER A 148 9.48 56.58 -17.28
C SER A 148 8.06 57.01 -16.88
N GLY A 149 7.92 57.66 -15.72
CA GLY A 149 6.67 58.22 -15.22
C GLY A 149 6.12 59.38 -16.05
N THR A 150 5.63 59.05 -17.24
CA THR A 150 5.07 59.98 -18.21
C THR A 150 3.71 59.51 -18.70
N ASP A 151 2.96 60.42 -19.33
CA ASP A 151 1.81 60.09 -20.17
C ASP A 151 2.26 59.59 -21.56
N GLU A 152 1.29 59.36 -22.46
CA GLU A 152 1.57 58.89 -23.81
C GLU A 152 2.23 59.94 -24.72
N TYR A 153 2.19 61.21 -24.34
CA TYR A 153 2.85 62.32 -25.01
C TYR A 153 4.23 62.66 -24.41
N GLY A 154 4.68 61.91 -23.39
CA GLY A 154 5.96 62.13 -22.71
C GLY A 154 5.93 63.24 -21.65
N ARG A 155 4.77 63.74 -21.26
CA ARG A 155 4.62 64.70 -20.15
C ARG A 155 4.74 63.96 -18.83
N ARG A 156 5.43 64.54 -17.85
CA ARG A 156 5.63 63.90 -16.54
C ARG A 156 4.33 63.84 -15.75
N THR A 157 4.06 62.70 -15.14
CA THR A 157 2.92 62.48 -14.23
C THR A 157 3.29 62.89 -12.81
N GLU A 158 2.31 63.35 -12.02
CA GLU A 158 2.54 63.81 -10.63
C GLU A 158 3.02 62.68 -9.70
N GLU A 159 2.55 61.46 -9.94
CA GLU A 159 2.88 60.24 -9.18
C GLU A 159 4.27 59.66 -9.51
N GLY A 160 4.96 60.18 -10.55
CA GLY A 160 6.23 59.62 -11.04
C GLY A 160 6.12 58.20 -11.62
N LEU A 161 4.89 57.72 -11.86
CA LEU A 161 4.58 56.39 -12.42
C LEU A 161 4.01 56.51 -13.84
N PRO A 162 4.30 55.54 -14.72
CA PRO A 162 3.80 55.57 -16.09
C PRO A 162 2.27 55.42 -16.11
N MET A 163 1.61 56.27 -16.89
CA MET A 163 0.17 56.27 -17.05
C MET A 163 -0.27 55.31 -18.16
N VAL A 164 -1.31 54.53 -17.90
CA VAL A 164 -1.93 53.62 -18.87
C VAL A 164 -3.07 54.36 -19.57
N VAL A 165 -2.93 54.52 -20.89
CA VAL A 165 -3.89 55.21 -21.74
C VAL A 165 -4.31 54.29 -22.88
N VAL A 166 -5.62 54.21 -23.11
CA VAL A 166 -6.22 53.42 -24.19
C VAL A 166 -6.81 54.38 -25.21
N ARG A 167 -6.47 54.20 -26.48
CA ARG A 167 -7.05 54.93 -27.60
C ARG A 167 -7.83 53.99 -28.49
N VAL A 168 -9.04 54.39 -28.87
CA VAL A 168 -9.89 53.66 -29.81
C VAL A 168 -10.17 54.54 -31.01
N GLY A 169 -9.73 54.10 -32.18
CA GLY A 169 -9.78 54.89 -33.41
C GLY A 169 -9.00 56.20 -33.28
N ARG A 170 -9.49 57.26 -33.93
CA ARG A 170 -8.83 58.59 -33.92
C ARG A 170 -9.30 59.53 -32.82
N ASN A 171 -10.50 59.31 -32.28
CA ASN A 171 -11.21 60.33 -31.50
C ASN A 171 -11.46 59.94 -30.04
N LEU A 172 -11.36 58.66 -29.67
CA LEU A 172 -11.64 58.21 -28.31
C LEU A 172 -10.33 57.97 -27.56
N ARG A 173 -10.19 58.62 -26.40
CA ARG A 173 -9.03 58.54 -25.50
C ARG A 173 -9.53 58.31 -24.08
N PHE A 174 -9.04 57.25 -23.45
CA PHE A 174 -9.42 56.85 -22.09
C PHE A 174 -8.18 56.72 -21.20
N GLU A 175 -8.24 57.38 -20.05
CA GLU A 175 -7.22 57.36 -19.02
C GLU A 175 -7.58 56.28 -17.99
N VAL A 176 -6.83 55.17 -17.97
CA VAL A 176 -7.18 54.01 -17.14
C VAL A 176 -6.56 54.12 -15.74
N GLY A 177 -5.31 54.56 -15.62
CA GLY A 177 -4.66 54.73 -14.31
C GLY A 177 -3.14 54.52 -14.35
N TYR A 178 -2.51 54.33 -13.19
CA TYR A 178 -1.05 54.19 -13.05
C TYR A 178 -0.61 52.76 -12.77
N ILE A 179 0.59 52.39 -13.21
CA ILE A 179 1.16 51.04 -13.01
C ILE A 179 2.59 51.07 -12.42
N ARG A 180 2.92 50.10 -11.55
CA ARG A 180 4.24 49.95 -10.89
C ARG A 180 4.78 48.52 -11.06
N TYR A 181 6.05 48.37 -11.41
CA TYR A 181 6.70 47.06 -11.65
C TYR A 181 7.41 46.55 -10.40
N GLU A 182 7.14 45.32 -9.99
CA GLU A 182 7.91 44.61 -8.96
C GLU A 182 8.98 43.74 -9.61
N VAL A 183 10.13 44.33 -9.96
CA VAL A 183 11.27 43.55 -10.48
C VAL A 183 12.07 42.97 -9.32
N ALA A 184 12.08 41.64 -9.20
CA ALA A 184 12.99 40.94 -8.29
C ALA A 184 14.44 41.22 -8.72
N LYS A 185 15.17 42.03 -7.95
CA LYS A 185 16.61 42.28 -8.15
C LYS A 185 17.36 40.95 -8.20
N ARG A 186 18.05 40.66 -9.31
CA ARG A 186 19.03 39.58 -9.35
C ARG A 186 20.26 40.01 -8.54
N TYR A 187 20.60 39.22 -7.51
CA TYR A 187 21.85 39.38 -6.76
C TYR A 187 23.01 38.86 -7.61
N GLU A 188 23.94 39.74 -7.99
CA GLU A 188 25.25 39.33 -8.51
C GLU A 188 26.17 39.02 -7.33
N LEU A 189 26.59 37.76 -7.19
CA LEU A 189 27.50 37.32 -6.13
C LEU A 189 28.94 37.77 -6.44
N PRO A 190 29.70 38.29 -5.46
CA PRO A 190 31.09 38.71 -5.66
C PRO A 190 32.05 37.52 -5.94
N PRO A 191 33.13 37.74 -6.71
CA PRO A 191 34.03 36.67 -7.17
C PRO A 191 34.77 35.92 -6.04
N GLU A 192 34.94 36.54 -4.87
CA GLU A 192 35.53 35.90 -3.69
C GLU A 192 34.62 34.78 -3.12
N ALA A 193 33.30 34.94 -3.21
CA ALA A 193 32.35 33.92 -2.80
C ALA A 193 32.37 32.71 -3.75
N VAL A 194 32.57 32.94 -5.05
CA VAL A 194 32.69 31.88 -6.06
C VAL A 194 33.95 31.05 -5.85
N GLY A 195 35.08 31.69 -5.51
CA GLY A 195 36.32 31.01 -5.15
C GLY A 195 36.21 30.12 -3.90
N GLY A 196 35.54 30.64 -2.86
CA GLY A 196 35.27 29.88 -1.63
C GLY A 196 34.39 28.64 -1.86
N ILE A 197 33.34 28.76 -2.68
CA ILE A 197 32.44 27.65 -3.02
C ILE A 197 33.16 26.57 -3.84
N ALA A 198 34.00 26.97 -4.80
CA ALA A 198 34.76 26.03 -5.63
C ALA A 198 35.80 25.23 -4.82
N ALA A 199 36.55 25.91 -3.94
CA ALA A 199 37.52 25.26 -3.05
C ALA A 199 36.83 24.32 -2.04
N GLY A 200 35.72 24.76 -1.45
CA GLY A 200 34.91 23.93 -0.55
C GLY A 200 34.35 22.69 -1.25
N GLY A 201 33.88 22.83 -2.49
CA GLY A 201 33.41 21.73 -3.32
C GLY A 201 34.51 20.69 -3.61
N ALA A 202 35.72 21.13 -3.96
CA ALA A 202 36.83 20.22 -4.23
C ALA A 202 37.25 19.42 -2.98
N VAL A 203 37.27 20.04 -1.80
CA VAL A 203 37.58 19.36 -0.54
C VAL A 203 36.50 18.34 -0.17
N LEU A 204 35.22 18.67 -0.37
CA LEU A 204 34.12 17.73 -0.15
C LEU A 204 34.20 16.53 -1.10
N VAL A 205 34.53 16.75 -2.37
CA VAL A 205 34.71 15.66 -3.35
C VAL A 205 35.88 14.76 -2.93
N LEU A 206 37.03 15.33 -2.55
CA LEU A 206 38.16 14.53 -2.04
C LEU A 206 37.80 13.72 -0.78
N LEU A 207 37.11 14.32 0.19
CA LEU A 207 36.64 13.61 1.38
C LEU A 207 35.69 12.47 1.03
N SER A 208 34.73 12.70 0.13
CA SER A 208 33.80 11.66 -0.32
C SER A 208 34.49 10.49 -1.04
N LEU A 209 35.54 10.77 -1.84
CA LEU A 209 36.34 9.72 -2.49
C LEU A 209 37.13 8.89 -1.48
N ILE A 210 37.72 9.53 -0.45
CA ILE A 210 38.41 8.83 0.64
C ILE A 210 37.42 7.94 1.41
N ILE A 211 36.24 8.46 1.75
CA ILE A 211 35.19 7.69 2.42
C ILE A 211 34.77 6.50 1.56
N LEU A 212 34.53 6.70 0.26
CA LEU A 212 34.20 5.61 -0.68
C LEU A 212 35.30 4.55 -0.75
N ALA A 213 36.58 4.95 -0.77
CA ALA A 213 37.71 4.02 -0.77
C ALA A 213 37.79 3.21 0.52
N VAL A 214 37.61 3.86 1.68
CA VAL A 214 37.58 3.18 3.00
C VAL A 214 36.38 2.23 3.10
N LEU A 215 35.20 2.66 2.65
CA LEU A 215 34.00 1.81 2.64
C LEU A 215 34.19 0.60 1.72
N ARG A 216 34.75 0.78 0.52
CA ARG A 216 35.07 -0.35 -0.38
C ARG A 216 36.12 -1.28 0.22
N HIS A 217 37.14 -0.74 0.87
CA HIS A 217 38.17 -1.55 1.52
C HIS A 217 37.59 -2.37 2.67
N LYS A 218 36.81 -1.74 3.55
CA LYS A 218 36.14 -2.38 4.68
C LYS A 218 35.12 -3.43 4.21
N ASN A 219 34.36 -3.13 3.16
CA ASN A 219 33.40 -4.08 2.59
C ASN A 219 34.12 -5.29 1.96
N SER A 220 35.26 -5.07 1.28
CA SER A 220 36.08 -6.16 0.74
C SER A 220 36.71 -7.02 1.83
N GLN A 221 37.09 -6.44 2.97
CA GLN A 221 37.56 -7.20 4.14
C GLN A 221 36.44 -8.08 4.73
N ALA A 222 35.25 -7.53 4.93
CA ALA A 222 34.09 -8.28 5.42
C ALA A 222 33.71 -9.43 4.47
N GLU A 223 33.76 -9.20 3.16
CA GLU A 223 33.48 -10.24 2.17
C GLU A 223 34.53 -11.38 2.21
N ARG A 224 35.80 -11.08 2.47
CA ARG A 224 36.86 -12.09 2.64
C ARG A 224 36.68 -12.90 3.92
N GLU A 225 36.30 -12.26 5.02
CA GLU A 225 36.00 -12.94 6.28
C GLU A 225 34.78 -13.85 6.13
N TYR A 226 33.72 -13.37 5.49
CA TYR A 226 32.54 -14.16 5.15
C TYR A 226 32.90 -15.40 4.31
N LYS A 227 33.70 -15.22 3.26
CA LYS A 227 34.19 -16.34 2.41
C LYS A 227 35.03 -17.34 3.20
N ARG A 228 35.87 -16.88 4.15
CA ARG A 228 36.65 -17.77 5.01
C ARG A 228 35.74 -18.59 5.94
N ILE A 229 34.75 -17.97 6.56
CA ILE A 229 33.78 -18.65 7.43
C ILE A 229 32.98 -19.67 6.62
N GLN A 230 32.52 -19.31 5.42
CA GLN A 230 31.82 -20.23 4.53
C GLN A 230 32.69 -21.44 4.17
N LEU A 231 33.96 -21.23 3.81
CA LEU A 231 34.89 -22.33 3.51
C LEU A 231 35.17 -23.21 4.74
N GLN A 232 35.25 -22.62 5.94
CA GLN A 232 35.39 -23.40 7.18
C GLN A 232 34.13 -24.22 7.44
N MET A 233 32.94 -23.66 7.21
CA MET A 233 31.67 -24.38 7.31
C MET A 233 31.60 -25.53 6.31
N ASP A 234 31.95 -25.29 5.04
CA ASP A 234 31.96 -26.31 3.99
C ASP A 234 32.99 -27.41 4.28
N THR A 235 34.14 -27.05 4.87
CA THR A 235 35.17 -28.03 5.28
C THR A 235 34.69 -28.88 6.45
N LEU A 236 34.09 -28.26 7.46
CA LEU A 236 33.48 -28.96 8.59
C LEU A 236 32.33 -29.86 8.12
N GLU A 237 31.46 -29.37 7.25
CA GLU A 237 30.36 -30.14 6.67
C GLU A 237 30.87 -31.35 5.88
N ASN A 238 31.93 -31.17 5.08
CA ASN A 238 32.54 -32.27 4.34
C ASN A 238 33.21 -33.28 5.28
N SER A 239 33.88 -32.82 6.34
CA SER A 239 34.48 -33.70 7.36
C SER A 239 33.42 -34.51 8.10
N VAL A 240 32.35 -33.86 8.57
CA VAL A 240 31.21 -34.51 9.22
C VAL A 240 30.52 -35.47 8.26
N ARG A 241 30.32 -35.09 7.00
CA ARG A 241 29.74 -35.97 5.98
C ARG A 241 30.60 -37.22 5.76
N SER A 242 31.92 -37.10 5.71
CA SER A 242 32.81 -38.27 5.60
C SER A 242 32.81 -39.12 6.86
N GLU A 243 32.84 -38.52 8.05
CA GLU A 243 32.74 -39.24 9.31
C GLU A 243 31.40 -39.97 9.45
N CYS A 244 30.28 -39.33 9.10
CA CYS A 244 28.97 -39.96 9.07
C CYS A 244 28.91 -41.10 8.05
N LYS A 245 29.51 -40.95 6.85
CA LYS A 245 29.56 -42.03 5.85
C LYS A 245 30.39 -43.21 6.35
N GLN A 246 31.51 -42.94 7.00
CA GLN A 246 32.36 -43.97 7.58
C GLN A 246 31.65 -44.66 8.74
N ALA A 247 31.11 -43.91 9.69
CA ALA A 247 30.32 -44.44 10.80
C ALA A 247 29.10 -45.23 10.31
N PHE A 248 28.43 -44.78 9.23
CA PHE A 248 27.32 -45.51 8.63
C PHE A 248 27.78 -46.80 7.94
N ALA A 249 28.92 -46.79 7.24
CA ALA A 249 29.47 -47.99 6.62
C ALA A 249 29.90 -49.03 7.69
N GLU A 250 30.54 -48.59 8.77
CA GLU A 250 30.90 -49.42 9.92
C GLU A 250 29.65 -49.96 10.63
N LEU A 251 28.62 -49.12 10.83
CA LEU A 251 27.35 -49.57 11.40
C LEU A 251 26.64 -50.56 10.49
N GLN A 252 26.68 -50.37 9.18
CA GLN A 252 26.01 -51.27 8.24
C GLN A 252 26.64 -52.66 8.24
N THR A 253 27.97 -52.77 8.39
CA THR A 253 28.65 -54.07 8.54
C THR A 253 28.39 -54.71 9.90
N ASP A 254 28.34 -53.94 10.98
CA ASP A 254 28.05 -54.48 12.32
C ASP A 254 26.56 -54.86 12.47
N MET A 255 25.66 -54.13 11.81
CA MET A 255 24.22 -54.41 11.84
C MET A 255 23.81 -55.60 10.98
N THR A 256 24.57 -55.98 9.95
CA THR A 256 24.29 -57.23 9.23
C THR A 256 24.43 -58.43 10.14
N ASP A 257 25.43 -58.45 11.02
CA ASP A 257 25.63 -59.53 11.99
C ASP A 257 24.52 -59.54 13.03
N LEU A 258 24.14 -58.37 13.55
CA LEU A 258 23.03 -58.25 14.49
C LEU A 258 21.67 -58.65 13.85
N THR A 259 21.46 -58.32 12.58
CA THR A 259 20.24 -58.70 11.84
C THR A 259 20.17 -60.21 11.65
N ASN A 260 21.30 -60.85 11.32
CA ASN A 260 21.40 -62.31 11.22
C ASN A 260 21.14 -63.00 12.57
N ASP A 261 21.66 -62.45 13.67
CA ASP A 261 21.39 -62.93 15.03
C ASP A 261 19.90 -62.77 15.40
N LEU A 262 19.28 -61.67 14.97
CA LEU A 262 17.86 -61.42 15.18
C LEU A 262 16.96 -62.35 14.39
N GLU A 263 17.32 -62.70 13.16
CA GLU A 263 16.63 -63.74 12.37
C GLU A 263 16.70 -65.10 13.07
N THR A 264 17.78 -65.37 13.79
CA THR A 264 18.03 -66.64 14.48
C THR A 264 17.36 -66.71 15.87
N CYS A 265 17.43 -65.65 16.67
CA CYS A 265 16.94 -65.60 18.05
C CYS A 265 15.50 -65.07 18.18
N GLY A 266 15.01 -64.37 17.17
CA GLY A 266 13.72 -63.67 17.22
C GLY A 266 13.74 -62.39 18.07
N ILE A 267 12.77 -61.52 17.84
CA ILE A 267 12.67 -60.24 18.57
C ILE A 267 12.06 -60.49 19.94
N PRO A 268 12.61 -59.93 21.03
CA PRO A 268 12.04 -60.04 22.38
C PRO A 268 10.78 -59.18 22.50
N THR A 269 9.66 -59.64 21.94
CA THR A 269 8.36 -58.98 22.05
C THR A 269 7.73 -59.26 23.40
N LEU A 270 7.11 -58.25 24.00
CA LEU A 270 6.30 -58.44 25.20
C LEU A 270 5.00 -59.16 24.85
N ASP A 271 4.50 -59.98 25.78
CA ASP A 271 3.15 -60.52 25.70
C ASP A 271 2.11 -59.40 25.84
N HIS A 272 0.90 -59.66 25.32
CA HIS A 272 -0.15 -58.65 25.22
C HIS A 272 -0.49 -58.03 26.59
N ARG A 273 -0.52 -58.85 27.66
CA ARG A 273 -0.83 -58.38 29.01
C ARG A 273 0.25 -57.45 29.54
N THR A 274 1.54 -57.82 29.44
CA THR A 274 2.64 -56.96 29.87
C THR A 274 2.73 -55.68 29.04
N TYR A 275 2.51 -55.77 27.72
CA TYR A 275 2.46 -54.60 26.85
C TYR A 275 1.36 -53.61 27.29
N VAL A 276 0.12 -54.09 27.45
CA VAL A 276 -1.00 -53.25 27.90
C VAL A 276 -0.69 -52.60 29.24
N MET A 277 -0.15 -53.34 30.22
CA MET A 277 0.20 -52.78 31.52
C MET A 277 1.25 -51.67 31.43
N LYS A 278 2.31 -51.87 30.65
CA LYS A 278 3.37 -50.86 30.48
C LYS A 278 2.87 -49.59 29.78
N VAL A 279 1.94 -49.72 28.84
CA VAL A 279 1.37 -48.57 28.10
C VAL A 279 0.31 -47.83 28.92
N PHE A 280 -0.56 -48.57 29.61
CA PHE A 280 -1.70 -48.00 30.32
C PHE A 280 -1.29 -47.42 31.67
N PHE A 281 -0.33 -48.07 32.36
CA PHE A 281 0.14 -47.70 33.70
C PHE A 281 1.67 -47.62 33.76
N PRO A 282 2.29 -46.64 33.07
CA PRO A 282 3.74 -46.49 33.05
C PRO A 282 4.29 -46.23 34.46
N GLY A 283 5.34 -46.96 34.84
CA GLY A 283 5.99 -46.83 36.16
C GLY A 283 5.27 -47.51 37.33
N VAL A 284 4.18 -48.26 37.07
CA VAL A 284 3.48 -49.04 38.10
C VAL A 284 3.87 -50.51 37.95
N TYR A 285 4.66 -51.02 38.90
CA TYR A 285 5.20 -52.39 38.86
C TYR A 285 4.32 -53.42 39.59
N ASP A 286 3.50 -53.00 40.56
CA ASP A 286 2.62 -53.88 41.35
C ASP A 286 1.15 -53.43 41.19
N HIS A 287 0.62 -53.55 39.97
CA HIS A 287 -0.78 -53.22 39.72
C HIS A 287 -1.68 -54.37 40.19
N PRO A 288 -2.80 -54.12 40.90
CA PRO A 288 -3.72 -55.18 41.35
C PRO A 288 -4.26 -56.08 40.23
N LEU A 289 -4.23 -55.59 38.98
CA LEU A 289 -4.61 -56.37 37.79
C LEU A 289 -3.58 -57.43 37.40
N LEU A 290 -2.31 -57.29 37.81
CA LEU A 290 -1.23 -58.24 37.58
C LEU A 290 -1.23 -59.39 38.60
N GLN A 291 -1.75 -59.14 39.80
CA GLN A 291 -1.92 -60.17 40.81
C GLN A 291 -3.04 -61.12 40.33
N ASP A 292 -2.65 -62.32 39.87
CA ASP A 292 -3.61 -63.39 39.63
C ASP A 292 -4.47 -63.52 40.89
N SER A 293 -5.78 -63.44 40.71
CA SER A 293 -6.81 -63.46 41.75
C SER A 293 -6.82 -64.79 42.52
N LYS A 294 -5.74 -65.12 43.22
CA LYS A 294 -5.60 -66.27 44.13
C LYS A 294 -6.33 -66.03 45.45
N LEU A 295 -7.03 -64.90 45.60
CA LEU A 295 -7.94 -64.61 46.71
C LEU A 295 -9.38 -65.10 46.46
N ARG A 296 -9.68 -65.74 45.32
CA ARG A 296 -10.98 -66.37 45.01
C ARG A 296 -11.24 -67.72 45.71
N ALA A 297 -10.47 -68.05 46.74
CA ALA A 297 -10.48 -69.37 47.39
C ALA A 297 -11.34 -69.47 48.67
N ASN A 298 -12.28 -68.55 48.92
CA ASN A 298 -13.31 -68.76 49.96
C ASN A 298 -14.66 -68.30 49.41
N GLY A 299 -15.50 -69.27 49.03
CA GLY A 299 -16.75 -69.12 48.27
C GLY A 299 -17.88 -68.36 48.97
N MET A 300 -17.68 -67.08 49.23
CA MET A 300 -18.75 -66.14 49.58
C MET A 300 -18.70 -64.99 48.58
N TYR A 301 -19.59 -65.02 47.58
CA TYR A 301 -19.83 -63.85 46.74
C TYR A 301 -20.21 -62.69 47.65
N SER A 302 -19.29 -61.75 47.86
CA SER A 302 -19.56 -60.61 48.74
C SER A 302 -20.57 -59.69 48.06
N THR A 303 -21.38 -58.95 48.82
CA THR A 303 -22.24 -57.89 48.30
C THR A 303 -21.49 -56.94 47.35
N CYS A 304 -20.18 -56.78 47.55
CA CYS A 304 -19.30 -56.01 46.68
C CYS A 304 -19.18 -56.62 45.27
N GLU A 305 -19.05 -57.93 45.11
CA GLU A 305 -18.97 -58.57 43.79
C GLU A 305 -20.28 -58.42 43.00
N MET A 306 -21.43 -58.56 43.68
CA MET A 306 -22.73 -58.30 43.08
C MET A 306 -22.88 -56.84 42.64
N ALA A 307 -22.46 -55.89 43.49
CA ALA A 307 -22.47 -54.46 43.16
C ALA A 307 -21.51 -54.14 41.99
N MET A 308 -20.34 -54.77 41.93
CA MET A 308 -19.40 -54.61 40.81
C MET A 308 -19.97 -55.17 39.51
N GLY A 309 -20.66 -56.31 39.54
CA GLY A 309 -21.37 -56.84 38.37
C GLY A 309 -22.48 -55.90 37.87
N GLN A 310 -23.26 -55.30 38.78
CA GLN A 310 -24.25 -54.27 38.42
C GLN A 310 -23.60 -53.00 37.85
N PHE A 311 -22.46 -52.58 38.42
CA PHE A 311 -21.71 -51.45 37.89
C PHE A 311 -21.17 -51.73 36.49
N GLU A 312 -20.66 -52.95 36.22
CA GLU A 312 -20.27 -53.36 34.87
C GLU A 312 -21.46 -53.29 33.90
N GLN A 313 -22.65 -53.72 34.31
CA GLN A 313 -23.87 -53.57 33.49
C GLN A 313 -24.18 -52.10 33.16
N LEU A 314 -24.00 -51.19 34.12
CA LEU A 314 -24.14 -49.75 33.88
C LEU A 314 -23.08 -49.24 32.90
N LEU A 315 -21.83 -49.71 33.00
CA LEU A 315 -20.75 -49.34 32.06
C LEU A 315 -21.02 -49.83 30.63
N ASN A 316 -21.80 -50.91 30.45
CA ASN A 316 -22.26 -51.37 29.13
C ASN A 316 -23.43 -50.53 28.57
N ASN A 317 -24.01 -49.62 29.36
CA ASN A 317 -24.99 -48.66 28.86
C ASN A 317 -24.29 -47.39 28.33
N LYS A 318 -24.37 -47.19 27.01
CA LYS A 318 -23.71 -46.06 26.31
C LYS A 318 -24.08 -44.70 26.90
N GLY A 319 -25.35 -44.46 27.20
CA GLY A 319 -25.82 -43.19 27.75
C GLY A 319 -25.27 -42.93 29.16
N PHE A 320 -25.24 -43.97 30.00
CA PHE A 320 -24.63 -43.88 31.32
C PHE A 320 -23.14 -43.59 31.23
N LEU A 321 -22.38 -44.34 30.44
CA LEU A 321 -20.92 -44.20 30.36
C LEU A 321 -20.49 -42.81 29.85
N LEU A 322 -21.17 -42.28 28.81
CA LEU A 322 -20.93 -40.92 28.32
C LEU A 322 -21.21 -39.87 29.40
N THR A 323 -22.31 -40.02 30.14
CA THR A 323 -22.68 -39.10 31.23
C THR A 323 -21.71 -39.21 32.40
N PHE A 324 -21.28 -40.42 32.74
CA PHE A 324 -20.33 -40.69 33.81
C PHE A 324 -18.99 -39.98 33.55
N ILE A 325 -18.41 -40.16 32.37
CA ILE A 325 -17.14 -39.52 31.98
C ILE A 325 -17.30 -37.99 32.01
N LYS A 326 -18.38 -37.46 31.42
CA LYS A 326 -18.65 -36.02 31.41
C LYS A 326 -18.78 -35.44 32.81
N THR A 327 -19.47 -36.13 33.71
CA THR A 327 -19.66 -35.69 35.10
C THR A 327 -18.35 -35.69 35.88
N LEU A 328 -17.48 -36.68 35.67
CA LEU A 328 -16.15 -36.73 36.27
C LEU A 328 -15.28 -35.57 35.78
N GLU A 329 -15.20 -35.35 34.47
CA GLU A 329 -14.39 -34.28 33.89
C GLU A 329 -14.86 -32.87 34.25
N ALA A 330 -16.13 -32.70 34.57
CA ALA A 330 -16.68 -31.43 35.03
C ALA A 330 -16.21 -31.04 36.44
N GLN A 331 -15.72 -31.99 37.24
CA GLN A 331 -15.27 -31.70 38.60
C GLN A 331 -13.89 -31.02 38.60
N LYS A 332 -13.76 -29.89 39.31
CA LYS A 332 -12.47 -29.19 39.45
C LYS A 332 -11.42 -29.99 40.23
N SER A 333 -11.87 -30.88 41.13
CA SER A 333 -11.00 -31.78 41.89
C SER A 333 -10.46 -32.95 41.06
N PHE A 334 -10.99 -33.17 39.85
CA PHE A 334 -10.59 -34.29 39.00
C PHE A 334 -9.28 -33.96 38.26
N SER A 335 -8.18 -34.46 38.84
CA SER A 335 -6.83 -34.12 38.41
C SER A 335 -6.47 -34.76 37.07
N PHE A 336 -5.37 -34.29 36.48
CA PHE A 336 -4.81 -34.90 35.27
C PHE A 336 -4.52 -36.41 35.46
N ARG A 337 -3.98 -36.79 36.62
CA ARG A 337 -3.67 -38.19 36.95
C ARG A 337 -4.95 -39.03 36.99
N ASP A 338 -6.02 -38.50 37.57
CA ASP A 338 -7.30 -39.21 37.67
C ASP A 338 -7.92 -39.45 36.30
N ARG A 339 -7.83 -38.47 35.38
CA ARG A 339 -8.29 -38.62 33.99
C ARG A 339 -7.58 -39.77 33.29
N VAL A 340 -6.25 -39.80 33.41
CA VAL A 340 -5.40 -40.83 32.78
C VAL A 340 -5.71 -42.22 33.36
N ASN A 341 -5.89 -42.31 34.67
CA ASN A 341 -6.21 -43.55 35.37
C ASN A 341 -7.61 -44.07 34.99
N VAL A 342 -8.64 -43.21 35.03
CA VAL A 342 -10.02 -43.58 34.66
C VAL A 342 -10.08 -44.04 33.21
N ALA A 343 -9.44 -43.31 32.28
CA ALA A 343 -9.37 -43.71 30.88
C ALA A 343 -8.74 -45.10 30.71
N SER A 344 -7.66 -45.38 31.45
CA SER A 344 -6.93 -46.65 31.36
C SER A 344 -7.70 -47.81 31.96
N LEU A 345 -8.34 -47.62 33.11
CA LEU A 345 -9.22 -48.62 33.73
C LEU A 345 -10.45 -48.92 32.87
N LEU A 346 -11.10 -47.88 32.32
CA LEU A 346 -12.22 -48.06 31.40
C LEU A 346 -11.79 -48.86 30.17
N MET A 347 -10.64 -48.54 29.57
CA MET A 347 -10.15 -49.30 28.41
C MET A 347 -9.78 -50.74 28.75
N VAL A 348 -9.28 -51.03 29.96
CA VAL A 348 -9.08 -52.43 30.41
C VAL A 348 -10.43 -53.15 30.52
N ILE A 349 -11.44 -52.54 31.12
CA ILE A 349 -12.78 -53.16 31.24
C ILE A 349 -13.40 -53.42 29.87
N LEU A 350 -13.18 -52.50 28.91
CA LEU A 350 -13.79 -52.55 27.59
C LEU A 350 -12.94 -53.29 26.54
N MET A 351 -11.74 -53.78 26.89
CA MET A 351 -10.81 -54.38 25.91
C MET A 351 -11.34 -55.66 25.26
N GLU A 352 -12.23 -56.39 25.92
CA GLU A 352 -12.90 -57.57 25.36
C GLU A 352 -14.11 -57.22 24.47
N LYS A 353 -14.56 -55.95 24.51
CA LYS A 353 -15.73 -55.42 23.77
C LYS A 353 -15.31 -54.22 22.92
N MET A 354 -14.28 -54.38 22.09
CA MET A 354 -13.67 -53.29 21.32
C MET A 354 -14.63 -52.57 20.37
N GLU A 355 -15.65 -53.25 19.84
CA GLU A 355 -16.69 -52.62 19.01
C GLU A 355 -17.47 -51.56 19.82
N TYR A 356 -17.94 -51.93 21.01
CA TYR A 356 -18.61 -51.01 21.93
C TYR A 356 -17.67 -49.90 22.41
N ALA A 357 -16.42 -50.23 22.74
CA ALA A 357 -15.40 -49.24 23.13
C ALA A 357 -15.20 -48.19 22.04
N THR A 358 -15.14 -48.62 20.78
CA THR A 358 -14.97 -47.74 19.61
C THR A 358 -16.17 -46.83 19.41
N GLU A 359 -17.39 -47.34 19.59
CA GLU A 359 -18.60 -46.52 19.54
C GLU A 359 -18.64 -45.42 20.61
N VAL A 360 -18.27 -45.77 21.85
CA VAL A 360 -18.20 -44.82 22.97
C VAL A 360 -17.11 -43.78 22.69
N LEU A 361 -15.92 -44.24 22.29
CA LEU A 361 -14.80 -43.37 21.94
C LEU A 361 -15.17 -42.39 20.81
N ARG A 362 -15.85 -42.87 19.75
CA ARG A 362 -16.35 -42.03 18.66
C ARG A 362 -17.30 -40.96 19.17
N ALA A 363 -18.27 -41.31 20.02
CA ALA A 363 -19.22 -40.35 20.57
C ALA A 363 -18.53 -39.28 21.44
N LEU A 364 -17.57 -39.68 22.27
CA LEU A 364 -16.78 -38.74 23.08
C LEU A 364 -15.88 -37.84 22.22
N LEU A 365 -15.26 -38.38 21.18
CA LEU A 365 -14.43 -37.60 20.26
C LEU A 365 -15.26 -36.58 19.49
N LEU A 366 -16.47 -36.93 19.05
CA LEU A 366 -17.39 -35.97 18.43
C LEU A 366 -17.73 -34.83 19.39
N GLN A 367 -18.03 -35.13 20.67
CA GLN A 367 -18.25 -34.09 21.68
C GLN A 367 -17.01 -33.21 21.91
N LEU A 368 -15.82 -33.81 21.89
CA LEU A 368 -14.56 -33.07 21.99
C LEU A 368 -14.34 -32.15 20.78
N ILE A 369 -14.65 -32.62 19.56
CA ILE A 369 -14.57 -31.83 18.33
C ILE A 369 -15.53 -30.64 18.42
N GLU A 370 -16.80 -30.87 18.76
CA GLU A 370 -17.80 -29.80 18.92
C GLU A 370 -17.33 -28.75 19.94
N LYS A 371 -16.78 -29.18 21.07
CA LYS A 371 -16.21 -28.26 22.07
C LYS A 371 -15.01 -27.49 21.52
N SER A 372 -14.14 -28.14 20.76
CA SER A 372 -12.89 -27.58 20.25
C SER A 372 -13.10 -26.59 19.10
N VAL A 373 -14.07 -26.84 18.22
CA VAL A 373 -14.45 -25.93 17.12
C VAL A 373 -14.96 -24.59 17.66
N ASN A 374 -15.60 -24.60 18.84
CA ASN A 374 -16.07 -23.39 19.51
C ASN A 374 -14.95 -22.59 20.22
N THR A 375 -13.70 -23.05 20.17
CA THR A 375 -12.55 -22.35 20.75
C THR A 375 -11.82 -21.48 19.72
N LYS A 376 -11.01 -20.53 20.19
CA LYS A 376 -10.20 -19.64 19.33
C LYS A 376 -9.16 -20.39 18.47
N HIS A 377 -8.75 -21.60 18.88
CA HIS A 377 -7.66 -22.35 18.25
C HIS A 377 -8.01 -23.85 18.09
N PRO A 378 -8.90 -24.20 17.15
CA PRO A 378 -9.35 -25.59 16.96
C PRO A 378 -8.21 -26.54 16.54
N GLN A 379 -7.16 -26.01 15.90
CA GLN A 379 -5.97 -26.78 15.49
C GLN A 379 -5.16 -27.35 16.67
N LEU A 380 -5.43 -26.90 17.90
CA LEU A 380 -4.75 -27.40 19.10
C LEU A 380 -5.43 -28.65 19.70
N MET A 381 -6.58 -29.07 19.16
CA MET A 381 -7.26 -30.30 19.59
C MET A 381 -6.34 -31.52 19.40
N LEU A 382 -6.33 -32.45 20.36
CA LEU A 382 -5.48 -33.65 20.37
C LEU A 382 -3.96 -33.38 20.41
N ARG A 383 -3.51 -32.12 20.57
CA ARG A 383 -2.07 -31.80 20.66
C ARG A 383 -1.44 -32.36 21.93
N ARG A 384 -2.21 -32.46 23.01
CA ARG A 384 -1.79 -32.99 24.30
C ARG A 384 -2.90 -33.88 24.82
N THR A 385 -2.53 -34.97 25.49
CA THR A 385 -3.49 -35.80 26.19
C THR A 385 -3.91 -35.06 27.46
N GLU A 386 -5.06 -34.38 27.48
CA GLU A 386 -5.51 -33.60 28.64
C GLU A 386 -6.90 -34.04 29.15
N SER A 387 -7.63 -34.81 28.34
CA SER A 387 -8.95 -35.38 28.65
C SER A 387 -8.94 -36.91 28.73
N VAL A 388 -9.97 -37.46 29.36
CA VAL A 388 -10.24 -38.91 29.45
C VAL A 388 -10.34 -39.50 28.05
N VAL A 389 -11.06 -38.83 27.13
CA VAL A 389 -11.24 -39.30 25.75
C VAL A 389 -9.92 -39.34 24.98
N GLU A 390 -9.04 -38.35 25.15
CA GLU A 390 -7.72 -38.34 24.50
C GLU A 390 -6.83 -39.49 24.99
N LYS A 391 -6.87 -39.80 26.30
CA LYS A 391 -6.15 -40.96 26.83
C LYS A 391 -6.79 -42.27 26.38
N MET A 392 -8.12 -42.37 26.35
CA MET A 392 -8.84 -43.54 25.82
C MET A 392 -8.47 -43.78 24.36
N LEU A 393 -8.36 -42.72 23.54
CA LEU A 393 -7.91 -42.83 22.14
C LEU A 393 -6.50 -43.39 22.05
N THR A 394 -5.56 -42.91 22.87
CA THR A 394 -4.18 -43.41 22.90
C THR A 394 -4.14 -44.89 23.28
N ASN A 395 -4.93 -45.29 24.28
CA ASN A 395 -5.04 -46.67 24.75
C ASN A 395 -5.71 -47.58 23.70
N TRP A 396 -6.76 -47.10 23.03
CA TRP A 396 -7.42 -47.80 21.93
C TRP A 396 -6.45 -48.03 20.78
N MET A 397 -5.69 -47.00 20.38
CA MET A 397 -4.67 -47.12 19.34
C MET A 397 -3.60 -48.14 19.74
N ALA A 398 -3.16 -48.13 21.00
CA ALA A 398 -2.19 -49.09 21.50
C ALA A 398 -2.68 -50.54 21.40
N LEU A 399 -3.96 -50.80 21.70
CA LEU A 399 -4.59 -52.12 21.55
C LEU A 399 -4.73 -52.51 20.07
N SER A 400 -5.30 -51.63 19.24
CA SER A 400 -5.53 -51.89 17.82
C SER A 400 -4.25 -52.07 17.01
N MET A 401 -3.16 -51.43 17.42
CA MET A 401 -1.87 -51.52 16.75
C MET A 401 -0.95 -52.60 17.32
N TYR A 402 -1.34 -53.31 18.38
CA TYR A 402 -0.46 -54.29 19.03
C TYR A 402 0.02 -55.37 18.07
N ASP A 403 -0.88 -55.97 17.28
CA ASP A 403 -0.50 -57.01 16.32
C ASP A 403 0.44 -56.48 15.23
N TYR A 404 0.20 -55.26 14.74
CA TYR A 404 1.09 -54.60 13.78
C TYR A 404 2.47 -54.31 14.40
N LEU A 405 2.51 -53.81 15.63
CA LEU A 405 3.76 -53.56 16.35
C LEU A 405 4.52 -54.86 16.64
N LYS A 406 3.81 -55.95 16.95
CA LYS A 406 4.43 -57.23 17.24
C LYS A 406 4.97 -57.92 15.98
N ASN A 407 4.18 -57.92 14.91
CA ASN A 407 4.45 -58.75 13.74
C ASN A 407 5.17 -58.01 12.61
N GLU A 408 4.99 -56.69 12.49
CA GLU A 408 5.51 -55.90 11.35
C GLU A 408 6.58 -54.90 11.81
N ALA A 409 6.21 -53.92 12.64
CA ALA A 409 7.09 -52.79 12.98
C ALA A 409 8.10 -53.10 14.10
N GLY A 410 7.87 -54.15 14.89
CA GLY A 410 8.67 -54.49 16.07
C GLY A 410 10.12 -54.84 15.72
N SER A 411 10.33 -55.51 14.59
CA SER A 411 11.66 -55.83 14.06
C SER A 411 12.49 -54.58 13.79
N SER A 412 11.91 -53.64 13.06
CA SER A 412 12.55 -52.38 12.67
C SER A 412 12.83 -51.50 13.88
N LEU A 413 11.89 -51.43 14.83
CA LEU A 413 12.07 -50.67 16.07
C LEU A 413 13.17 -51.27 16.96
N PHE A 414 13.20 -52.59 17.09
CA PHE A 414 14.22 -53.27 17.88
C PHE A 414 15.62 -53.17 17.24
N LEU A 415 15.69 -53.27 15.91
CA LEU A 415 16.92 -53.02 15.15
C LEU A 415 17.43 -51.59 15.37
N LEU A 416 16.55 -50.60 15.27
CA LEU A 416 16.91 -49.20 15.54
C LEU A 416 17.42 -49.00 16.97
N PHE A 417 16.72 -49.54 17.97
CA PHE A 417 17.15 -49.51 19.36
C PHE A 417 18.54 -50.12 19.53
N SER A 418 18.75 -51.30 18.95
CA SER A 418 20.00 -52.03 19.08
C SER A 418 21.14 -51.34 18.33
N ALA A 419 20.88 -50.74 17.17
CA ALA A 419 21.84 -49.92 16.42
C ALA A 419 22.29 -48.70 17.24
N ILE A 420 21.33 -47.99 17.85
CA ILE A 420 21.64 -46.83 18.72
C ILE A 420 22.45 -47.29 19.93
N LYS A 421 22.03 -48.38 20.59
CA LYS A 421 22.73 -48.93 21.75
C LYS A 421 24.16 -49.31 21.40
N HIS A 422 24.36 -50.09 20.32
CA HIS A 422 25.68 -50.50 19.84
C HIS A 422 26.57 -49.30 19.52
N GLN A 423 26.04 -48.29 18.82
CA GLN A 423 26.80 -47.08 18.48
C GLN A 423 27.22 -46.29 19.73
N VAL A 424 26.34 -46.19 20.73
CA VAL A 424 26.63 -45.52 22.00
C VAL A 424 27.70 -46.29 22.78
N GLU A 425 27.59 -47.62 22.85
CA GLU A 425 28.51 -48.50 23.59
C GLU A 425 29.87 -48.69 22.90
N LYS A 426 30.02 -48.30 21.63
CA LYS A 426 31.31 -48.29 20.90
C LYS A 426 32.32 -47.28 21.45
N GLY A 427 31.85 -46.27 22.17
CA GLY A 427 32.67 -45.21 22.77
C GLY A 427 32.60 -45.21 24.29
N PRO A 428 33.43 -44.39 24.96
CA PRO A 428 33.32 -44.18 26.39
C PRO A 428 31.94 -43.66 26.78
N VAL A 429 31.36 -44.30 27.79
CA VAL A 429 30.11 -43.89 28.45
C VAL A 429 30.43 -43.68 29.93
N ASP A 430 30.13 -42.48 30.44
CA ASP A 430 30.30 -42.21 31.86
C ASP A 430 29.24 -42.96 32.67
N ALA A 431 29.68 -43.76 33.63
CA ALA A 431 28.80 -44.55 34.49
C ALA A 431 27.95 -43.70 35.46
N ILE A 432 28.36 -42.45 35.76
CA ILE A 432 27.66 -41.57 36.70
C ILE A 432 26.69 -40.64 35.97
N THR A 433 27.16 -39.88 34.98
CA THR A 433 26.31 -38.92 34.24
C THR A 433 25.47 -39.57 33.15
N HIS A 434 25.90 -40.75 32.67
CA HIS A 434 25.40 -41.42 31.47
C HIS A 434 25.63 -40.64 30.17
N ASP A 435 26.58 -39.70 30.17
CA ASP A 435 27.00 -39.01 28.97
C ASP A 435 27.92 -39.92 28.14
N ALA A 436 27.74 -39.89 26.83
CA ALA A 436 28.41 -40.80 25.90
C ALA A 436 29.16 -40.04 24.81
N ARG A 437 30.31 -40.57 24.38
CA ARG A 437 31.07 -40.00 23.27
C ARG A 437 30.28 -39.98 21.96
N TYR A 438 29.51 -41.03 21.70
CA TYR A 438 28.67 -41.18 20.50
C TYR A 438 27.19 -40.97 20.83
N SER A 439 26.87 -39.88 21.53
CA SER A 439 25.49 -39.49 21.82
C SER A 439 24.82 -38.83 20.60
N LEU A 440 23.55 -39.16 20.36
CA LEU A 440 22.69 -38.45 19.40
C LEU A 440 22.13 -37.12 19.97
N SER A 441 22.24 -36.92 21.28
CA SER A 441 21.82 -35.71 21.98
C SER A 441 23.03 -34.87 22.36
N GLU A 442 23.05 -33.60 21.96
CA GLU A 442 24.10 -32.64 22.31
C GLU A 442 24.24 -32.45 23.83
N GLU A 443 23.11 -32.49 24.55
CA GLU A 443 23.07 -32.34 26.01
C GLU A 443 23.72 -33.52 26.75
N ARG A 444 23.76 -34.69 26.10
CA ARG A 444 24.34 -35.95 26.64
C ARG A 444 25.67 -36.31 25.98
N LEU A 445 26.26 -35.37 25.25
CA LEU A 445 27.51 -35.58 24.54
C LEU A 445 28.70 -35.42 25.48
N LEU A 446 29.52 -36.45 25.57
CA LEU A 446 30.76 -36.40 26.33
C LEU A 446 31.80 -35.54 25.56
N ARG A 447 31.94 -34.28 25.98
CA ARG A 447 32.79 -33.27 25.32
C ARG A 447 34.27 -33.44 25.64
N GLU A 448 34.59 -34.08 26.75
CA GLU A 448 35.97 -34.32 27.16
C GLU A 448 36.67 -35.24 26.17
N GLN A 449 37.92 -34.91 25.84
CA GLN A 449 38.76 -35.77 25.02
C GLN A 449 39.35 -36.86 25.92
N ILE A 450 38.80 -38.06 25.80
CA ILE A 450 39.24 -39.23 26.56
C ILE A 450 39.94 -40.18 25.59
N ASP A 451 41.19 -40.52 25.87
CA ASP A 451 41.91 -41.55 25.15
C ASP A 451 41.41 -42.93 25.58
N TYR A 452 41.01 -43.77 24.62
CA TYR A 452 40.50 -45.11 24.88
C TYR A 452 40.95 -46.08 23.78
N SER A 453 40.98 -47.37 24.10
CA SER A 453 41.30 -48.45 23.16
C SER A 453 40.35 -49.62 23.36
N ILE A 454 39.97 -50.29 22.27
CA ILE A 454 39.14 -51.49 22.31
C ILE A 454 39.98 -52.65 22.87
N VAL A 455 39.45 -53.36 23.86
CA VAL A 455 40.06 -54.55 24.46
C VAL A 455 39.14 -55.73 24.24
N THR A 456 39.65 -56.82 23.67
CA THR A 456 38.93 -58.10 23.58
C THR A 456 39.23 -58.89 24.86
N VAL A 457 38.21 -59.16 25.66
CA VAL A 457 38.31 -59.85 26.97
C VAL A 457 38.13 -61.36 26.81
#